data_AF-A0A2A5BK10-F1
#
_entry.id   AF-A0A2A5BK10-F1
#
_cell.length_a   1.000
_cell.length_b   1.000
_cell.length_c   1.000
_cell.angle_alpha   90.00
_cell.angle_beta   90.00
_cell.angle_gamma   90.00
#
_symmetry.space_group_name_H-M   'P 1'
#
loop_
_entity.id
_entity.type
_entity.pdbx_description
1 polymer ?
#
loop_
_entity_poly.entity_id
_entity_poly.type
_entity_poly.pdbx_seq_one_letter_code
_entity_poly.pdbx_strand_id
1 'polypeptide(L)'
;FPSLDFLDLSDNELSDIDITQNTALTYLDLSNNELTDFNSTLNTALTYLDLSNNELTDFNITLNTALTYLDLTNNELTQNINPVFAALGIEEGDAIVSFNGMSIGDPMQDIKLISDALQASDGNCTVGIQDKEGRQYDQTFPCGGL
;
A
#
# COMPACT_ATOMS: atom_id res chain seq x y z
N PHE A 1 -10.69 -3.53 33.06
CA PHE A 1 -11.67 -3.34 31.98
C PHE A 1 -11.27 -4.26 30.84
N PRO A 2 -12.19 -5.03 30.24
CA PRO A 2 -11.83 -5.86 29.08
C PRO A 2 -11.27 -4.96 27.98
N SER A 3 -10.18 -5.40 27.36
CA SER A 3 -9.58 -4.67 26.25
C SER A 3 -10.48 -4.81 25.03
N LEU A 4 -10.71 -3.73 24.30
CA LEU A 4 -11.47 -3.78 23.05
C LEU A 4 -10.57 -4.40 21.98
N ASP A 5 -10.94 -5.56 21.47
CA ASP A 5 -10.20 -6.33 20.47
C ASP A 5 -10.89 -6.35 19.09
N PHE A 6 -12.19 -6.06 19.08
CA PHE A 6 -13.05 -5.98 17.91
C PHE A 6 -13.88 -4.69 17.95
N LEU A 7 -13.89 -3.94 16.84
CA LEU A 7 -14.75 -2.78 16.66
C LEU A 7 -15.26 -2.75 15.22
N ASP A 8 -16.57 -2.63 15.08
CA ASP A 8 -17.27 -2.46 13.81
C ASP A 8 -18.12 -1.20 13.91
N LEU A 9 -17.80 -0.23 13.05
CA LEU A 9 -18.49 1.03 12.89
C LEU A 9 -18.77 1.28 11.39
N SER A 10 -18.95 0.22 10.61
CA SER A 10 -19.29 0.34 9.19
C SER A 10 -20.64 1.04 9.00
N ASP A 11 -20.82 1.67 7.83
CA ASP A 11 -22.09 2.28 7.42
C ASP A 11 -22.59 3.37 8.37
N ASN A 12 -21.72 4.34 8.66
CA ASN A 12 -22.03 5.53 9.44
C ASN A 12 -21.63 6.80 8.68
N GLU A 13 -21.81 7.96 9.33
CA GLU A 13 -21.43 9.27 8.81
C GLU A 13 -20.23 9.81 9.64
N LEU A 14 -19.27 8.94 9.98
CA LEU A 14 -18.10 9.35 10.76
C LEU A 14 -17.15 10.15 9.87
N SER A 15 -16.85 11.37 10.31
CA SER A 15 -15.80 12.23 9.72
C SER A 15 -14.48 12.18 10.48
N ASP A 16 -14.48 11.63 11.70
CA ASP A 16 -13.29 11.44 12.53
C ASP A 16 -13.50 10.30 13.55
N ILE A 17 -12.41 9.66 13.98
CA ILE A 17 -12.40 8.64 15.02
C ILE A 17 -11.05 8.59 15.76
N ASP A 18 -11.09 8.62 17.09
CA ASP A 18 -9.91 8.40 17.95
C ASP A 18 -9.95 7.00 18.59
N ILE A 19 -9.02 6.14 18.15
CA ILE A 19 -8.82 4.79 18.68
C ILE A 19 -7.49 4.63 19.43
N THR A 20 -6.81 5.74 19.78
CA THR A 20 -5.45 5.72 20.34
C THR A 20 -5.34 4.96 21.67
N GLN A 21 -6.44 4.84 22.41
CA GLN A 21 -6.50 4.10 23.68
C GLN A 21 -6.83 2.62 23.51
N ASN A 22 -7.19 2.20 22.29
CA ASN A 22 -7.63 0.85 21.97
C ASN A 22 -6.49 0.03 21.35
N THR A 23 -5.31 0.04 21.98
CA THR A 23 -4.07 -0.55 21.44
C THR A 23 -4.11 -2.07 21.27
N ALA A 24 -5.12 -2.75 21.83
CA ALA A 24 -5.32 -4.19 21.67
C ALA A 24 -6.32 -4.55 20.55
N LEU A 25 -6.84 -3.56 19.80
CA LEU A 25 -7.70 -3.84 18.65
C LEU A 25 -6.96 -4.72 17.66
N THR A 26 -7.62 -5.81 17.27
CA THR A 26 -7.15 -6.75 16.26
C THR A 26 -8.01 -6.72 15.00
N TYR A 27 -9.26 -6.27 15.13
CA TYR A 27 -10.22 -6.09 14.06
C TYR A 27 -10.84 -4.70 14.15
N LEU A 28 -10.82 -3.98 13.04
CA LEU A 28 -11.47 -2.69 12.88
C LEU A 28 -12.13 -2.58 11.51
N ASP A 29 -13.43 -2.34 11.50
CA ASP A 29 -14.19 -2.01 10.29
C ASP A 29 -14.73 -0.58 10.41
N LEU A 30 -14.29 0.27 9.48
CA LEU A 30 -14.68 1.66 9.30
C LEU A 30 -15.19 1.90 7.87
N SER A 31 -15.57 0.84 7.15
CA SER A 31 -16.05 0.96 5.79
C SER A 31 -17.33 1.79 5.69
N ASN A 32 -17.54 2.45 4.55
CA ASN A 32 -18.71 3.30 4.29
C ASN A 32 -18.88 4.39 5.37
N ASN A 33 -17.90 5.29 5.43
CA ASN A 33 -17.90 6.48 6.28
C ASN A 33 -17.41 7.70 5.47
N GLU A 34 -17.19 8.83 6.13
CA GLU A 34 -16.75 10.10 5.53
C GLU A 34 -15.35 10.50 6.04
N LEU A 35 -14.49 9.52 6.36
CA LEU A 35 -13.16 9.79 6.91
C LEU A 35 -12.26 10.38 5.83
N THR A 36 -11.64 11.52 6.15
CA THR A 36 -10.65 12.20 5.28
C THR A 36 -9.21 11.98 5.73
N ASP A 37 -9.04 11.58 7.01
CA ASP A 37 -7.79 11.14 7.62
C ASP A 37 -8.09 9.99 8.59
N PHE A 38 -7.12 9.11 8.81
CA PHE A 38 -7.21 8.03 9.77
C PHE A 38 -5.83 7.63 10.30
N ASN A 39 -5.69 7.64 11.63
CA ASN A 39 -4.43 7.33 12.31
C ASN A 39 -4.52 6.02 13.11
N SER A 40 -3.77 5.01 12.68
CA SER A 40 -3.67 3.71 13.37
C SER A 40 -2.30 3.41 13.96
N THR A 41 -1.44 4.41 14.12
CA THR A 41 -0.03 4.27 14.55
C THR A 41 0.16 3.59 15.90
N LEU A 42 -0.82 3.71 16.81
CA LEU A 42 -0.78 3.06 18.14
C LEU A 42 -1.52 1.72 18.18
N ASN A 43 -2.22 1.34 17.10
CA ASN A 43 -3.03 0.13 16.99
C ASN A 43 -2.27 -0.94 16.22
N THR A 44 -1.03 -1.19 16.62
CA THR A 44 -0.08 -2.09 15.93
C THR A 44 -0.48 -3.57 15.99
N ALA A 45 -1.44 -3.93 16.85
CA ALA A 45 -2.03 -5.26 16.95
C ALA A 45 -3.12 -5.54 15.90
N LEU A 46 -3.51 -4.55 15.08
CA LEU A 46 -4.50 -4.75 14.03
C LEU A 46 -4.04 -5.82 13.04
N THR A 47 -4.92 -6.78 12.81
CA THR A 47 -4.75 -7.87 11.83
C THR A 47 -5.72 -7.75 10.66
N TYR A 48 -6.85 -7.07 10.90
CA TYR A 48 -7.88 -6.73 9.92
C TYR A 48 -8.22 -5.24 10.06
N LEU A 49 -8.15 -4.53 8.94
CA LEU A 49 -8.56 -3.13 8.83
C LEU A 49 -9.31 -2.90 7.53
N ASP A 50 -10.56 -2.47 7.62
CA ASP A 50 -11.35 -2.03 6.46
C ASP A 50 -11.64 -0.53 6.57
N LEU A 51 -11.17 0.22 5.59
CA LEU A 51 -11.42 1.65 5.42
C LEU A 51 -12.04 1.93 4.04
N SER A 52 -12.59 0.91 3.39
CA SER A 52 -13.17 1.06 2.06
C SER A 52 -14.33 2.05 2.06
N ASN A 53 -14.54 2.76 0.94
CA ASN A 53 -15.62 3.75 0.80
C ASN A 53 -15.52 4.86 1.87
N ASN A 54 -14.41 5.57 1.85
CA ASN A 54 -14.13 6.78 2.63
C ASN A 54 -13.53 7.85 1.69
N GLU A 55 -13.05 8.96 2.23
CA GLU A 55 -12.48 10.08 1.48
C GLU A 55 -10.99 10.29 1.82
N LEU A 56 -10.27 9.22 2.20
CA LEU A 56 -8.86 9.31 2.58
C LEU A 56 -7.99 9.72 1.39
N THR A 57 -7.11 10.68 1.60
CA THR A 57 -6.16 11.16 0.57
C THR A 57 -4.72 10.64 0.77
N ASP A 58 -4.42 10.22 1.99
CA ASP A 58 -3.19 9.59 2.48
C ASP A 58 -3.58 8.48 3.47
N PHE A 59 -2.76 7.43 3.54
CA PHE A 59 -2.81 6.48 4.64
C PHE A 59 -1.45 5.81 4.88
N ASN A 60 -0.96 5.85 6.13
CA ASN A 60 0.32 5.26 6.52
C ASN A 60 0.12 3.98 7.36
N ILE A 61 0.65 2.86 6.83
CA ILE A 61 0.57 1.52 7.47
C ILE A 61 1.89 1.01 8.04
N THR A 62 2.94 1.85 8.07
CA THR A 62 4.31 1.41 8.40
C THR A 62 4.42 0.72 9.75
N LEU A 63 3.56 1.08 10.72
CA LEU A 63 3.57 0.52 12.07
C LEU A 63 2.60 -0.67 12.25
N ASN A 64 1.66 -0.87 11.33
CA ASN A 64 0.63 -1.91 11.41
C ASN A 64 1.13 -3.23 10.77
N THR A 65 2.33 -3.64 11.18
CA THR A 65 3.05 -4.82 10.64
C THR A 65 2.36 -6.16 10.85
N ALA A 66 1.34 -6.21 11.72
CA ALA A 66 0.52 -7.40 11.95
C ALA A 66 -0.67 -7.53 10.99
N LEU A 67 -0.94 -6.52 10.14
CA LEU A 67 -2.05 -6.56 9.19
C LEU A 67 -1.90 -7.72 8.22
N THR A 68 -2.97 -8.52 8.13
CA THR A 68 -3.12 -9.62 7.16
C THR A 68 -4.21 -9.31 6.13
N TYR A 69 -5.08 -8.37 6.46
CA TYR A 69 -6.12 -7.82 5.59
C TYR A 69 -6.15 -6.31 5.73
N LEU A 70 -6.14 -5.62 4.59
CA LEU A 70 -6.30 -4.18 4.48
C LEU A 70 -7.14 -3.88 3.24
N ASP A 71 -8.26 -3.20 3.43
CA ASP A 71 -9.05 -2.66 2.31
C ASP A 71 -9.07 -1.13 2.38
N LEU A 72 -8.64 -0.51 1.29
CA LEU A 72 -8.61 0.94 1.07
C LEU A 72 -9.38 1.33 -0.21
N THR A 73 -10.13 0.39 -0.79
CA THR A 73 -10.85 0.63 -2.05
C THR A 73 -11.83 1.79 -1.91
N ASN A 74 -12.07 2.51 -3.02
CA ASN A 74 -12.97 3.66 -3.04
C ASN A 74 -12.60 4.74 -2.00
N ASN A 75 -11.31 5.10 -1.95
CA ASN A 75 -10.79 6.31 -1.32
C ASN A 75 -10.16 7.23 -2.38
N GLU A 76 -9.71 8.41 -1.98
CA GLU A 76 -9.03 9.40 -2.84
C GLU A 76 -7.50 9.34 -2.72
N LEU A 77 -6.95 8.16 -2.42
CA LEU A 77 -5.53 7.97 -2.17
C LEU A 77 -4.72 8.29 -3.43
N THR A 78 -3.85 9.29 -3.31
CA THR A 78 -3.02 9.77 -4.43
C THR A 78 -1.61 9.17 -4.42
N GLN A 79 -1.20 8.52 -3.32
CA GLN A 79 0.10 7.87 -3.19
C GLN A 79 0.02 6.35 -3.34
N ASN A 80 1.07 5.75 -3.88
CA ASN A 80 1.19 4.30 -4.00
C ASN A 80 1.43 3.66 -2.61
N ILE A 81 0.38 3.09 -2.02
CA ILE A 81 0.40 2.46 -0.69
C ILE A 81 0.99 1.06 -0.81
N ASN A 82 2.26 0.95 -1.16
CA ASN A 82 2.96 -0.32 -1.15
C ASN A 82 3.55 -0.57 0.27
N PRO A 83 3.08 -1.59 1.00
CA PRO A 83 3.58 -1.91 2.34
C PRO A 83 5.09 -2.18 2.37
N VAL A 84 5.66 -2.68 1.27
CA VAL A 84 7.09 -2.99 1.15
C VAL A 84 7.92 -1.71 1.03
N PHE A 85 7.43 -0.69 0.30
CA PHE A 85 8.12 0.60 0.22
C PHE A 85 8.03 1.36 1.55
N ALA A 86 6.86 1.37 2.19
CA ALA A 86 6.67 1.97 3.52
C ALA A 86 7.53 1.30 4.61
N ALA A 87 7.59 -0.03 4.68
CA ALA A 87 8.42 -0.76 5.65
C ALA A 87 9.94 -0.55 5.47
N LEU A 88 10.36 -0.12 4.28
CA LEU A 88 11.74 0.25 3.97
C LEU A 88 12.01 1.75 4.10
N GLY A 89 10.99 2.56 4.45
CA GLY A 89 11.08 4.02 4.55
C GLY A 89 11.28 4.71 3.19
N ILE A 90 10.73 4.13 2.13
CA ILE A 90 10.80 4.63 0.75
C ILE A 90 9.46 5.32 0.45
N GLU A 91 9.48 6.64 0.29
CA GLU A 91 8.34 7.44 -0.17
C GLU A 91 8.22 7.40 -1.71
N GLU A 92 7.03 7.74 -2.25
CA GLU A 92 6.86 7.91 -3.69
C GLU A 92 7.82 9.01 -4.19
N GLY A 93 8.86 8.62 -4.92
CA GLY A 93 9.95 9.50 -5.37
C GLY A 93 11.31 9.21 -4.72
N ASP A 94 11.42 8.39 -3.68
CA ASP A 94 12.72 8.06 -3.06
C ASP A 94 13.56 7.08 -3.89
N ALA A 95 12.89 6.08 -4.48
CA ALA A 95 13.45 5.18 -5.47
C ALA A 95 12.32 4.52 -6.29
N ILE A 96 12.11 4.92 -7.55
CA ILE A 96 11.17 4.22 -8.44
C ILE A 96 11.90 3.00 -9.01
N VAL A 97 11.55 1.80 -8.54
CA VAL A 97 11.97 0.57 -9.23
C VAL A 97 11.06 0.38 -10.43
N SER A 98 11.65 0.09 -11.58
CA SER A 98 10.92 -0.10 -12.82
C SER A 98 11.37 -1.36 -13.56
N PHE A 99 10.45 -1.95 -14.31
CA PHE A 99 10.71 -3.05 -15.24
C PHE A 99 10.29 -2.61 -16.64
N ASN A 100 11.22 -2.65 -17.58
CA ASN A 100 11.05 -2.09 -18.93
C ASN A 100 10.51 -0.64 -18.93
N GLY A 101 10.95 0.16 -17.96
CA GLY A 101 10.54 1.56 -17.80
C GLY A 101 9.16 1.76 -17.15
N MET A 102 8.51 0.70 -16.69
CA MET A 102 7.23 0.76 -15.96
C MET A 102 7.47 0.63 -14.46
N SER A 103 6.91 1.52 -13.66
CA SER A 103 7.00 1.47 -12.19
C SER A 103 6.41 0.16 -11.66
N ILE A 104 7.09 -0.51 -10.72
CA ILE A 104 6.56 -1.66 -10.00
C ILE A 104 6.09 -1.23 -8.60
N GLY A 105 4.91 -1.67 -8.19
CA GLY A 105 4.32 -1.26 -6.92
C GLY A 105 2.96 -1.88 -6.56
N ASP A 106 2.29 -2.54 -7.50
CA ASP A 106 1.08 -3.33 -7.27
C ASP A 106 1.39 -4.80 -7.60
N PRO A 107 1.43 -5.72 -6.62
CA PRO A 107 1.86 -7.11 -6.84
C PRO A 107 1.12 -7.83 -7.97
N MET A 108 -0.17 -7.55 -8.20
CA MET A 108 -0.96 -8.25 -9.22
C MET A 108 -0.71 -7.67 -10.62
N GLN A 109 -0.54 -6.35 -10.74
CA GLN A 109 -0.13 -5.70 -11.98
C GLN A 109 1.34 -5.99 -12.31
N ASP A 110 2.22 -5.95 -11.30
CA ASP A 110 3.65 -6.22 -11.42
C ASP A 110 3.89 -7.61 -12.01
N ILE A 111 3.16 -8.65 -11.54
CA ILE A 111 3.25 -10.00 -12.08
C ILE A 111 2.87 -10.04 -13.56
N LYS A 112 1.80 -9.33 -13.96
CA LYS A 112 1.38 -9.27 -15.36
C LYS A 112 2.40 -8.51 -16.22
N LEU A 113 2.91 -7.38 -15.75
CA LEU A 113 3.91 -6.55 -16.44
C LEU A 113 5.22 -7.32 -16.65
N ILE A 114 5.67 -8.04 -15.62
CA ILE A 114 6.86 -8.92 -15.70
C ILE A 114 6.59 -10.05 -16.69
N SER A 115 5.43 -10.70 -16.63
CA SER A 115 5.06 -11.79 -17.55
C SER A 115 5.02 -11.34 -19.02
N ASP A 116 4.47 -10.15 -19.31
CA ASP A 116 4.40 -9.60 -20.66
C ASP A 116 5.80 -9.22 -21.18
N ALA A 117 6.64 -8.65 -20.31
CA ALA A 117 8.02 -8.29 -20.63
C ALA A 117 8.94 -9.51 -20.88
N LEU A 118 8.74 -10.61 -20.15
CA LEU A 118 9.44 -11.88 -20.42
C LEU A 118 9.05 -12.53 -21.76
N GLN A 119 7.91 -12.13 -22.33
CA GLN A 119 7.40 -12.57 -23.63
C GLN A 119 7.72 -11.56 -24.75
N ALA A 120 8.42 -10.46 -24.45
CA ALA A 120 8.75 -9.43 -25.44
C ALA A 120 9.67 -9.98 -26.54
N SER A 121 9.37 -9.62 -27.79
CA SER A 121 10.02 -10.16 -28.98
C SER A 121 11.48 -9.75 -29.15
N ASP A 122 11.96 -8.77 -28.39
CA ASP A 122 13.34 -8.30 -28.41
C ASP A 122 14.26 -9.09 -27.47
N GLY A 123 13.69 -9.98 -26.65
CA GLY A 123 14.39 -10.93 -25.78
C GLY A 123 15.15 -10.30 -24.60
N ASN A 124 14.97 -9.00 -24.35
CA ASN A 124 15.70 -8.25 -23.34
C ASN A 124 14.74 -7.62 -22.32
N CYS A 125 15.17 -7.57 -21.07
CA CYS A 125 14.48 -6.88 -19.99
C CYS A 125 15.42 -5.86 -19.38
N THR A 126 14.86 -4.75 -18.95
CA THR A 126 15.57 -3.69 -18.24
C THR A 126 14.98 -3.53 -16.86
N VAL A 127 15.83 -3.62 -15.84
CA VAL A 127 15.50 -3.17 -14.48
C VAL A 127 16.07 -1.78 -14.31
N GLY A 128 15.21 -0.82 -13.97
CA GLY A 128 15.60 0.57 -13.73
C GLY A 128 15.36 0.97 -12.29
N ILE A 129 16.23 1.79 -11.74
CA ILE A 129 16.00 2.53 -10.48
C ILE A 129 16.12 4.01 -10.78
N GLN A 130 15.12 4.81 -10.43
CA GLN A 130 15.24 6.27 -10.42
C GLN A 130 15.33 6.77 -8.99
N ASP A 131 16.40 7.48 -8.65
CA ASP A 131 16.49 8.12 -7.33
C ASP A 131 15.73 9.44 -7.24
N LYS A 132 15.60 9.96 -6.02
CA LYS A 132 14.93 11.24 -5.72
C LYS A 132 15.52 12.48 -6.39
N GLU A 133 16.76 12.41 -6.86
CA GLU A 133 17.35 13.48 -7.67
C GLU A 133 17.03 13.33 -9.16
N GLY A 134 16.20 12.36 -9.52
CA GLY A 134 15.76 12.06 -10.87
C GLY A 134 16.78 11.27 -11.69
N ARG A 135 17.86 10.77 -11.08
CA ARG A 135 18.90 10.01 -11.80
C ARG A 135 18.43 8.58 -12.03
N GLN A 136 18.54 8.12 -13.28
CA GLN A 136 18.14 6.78 -13.69
C GLN A 136 19.35 5.83 -13.74
N TYR A 137 19.14 4.62 -13.22
CA TYR A 137 20.10 3.53 -13.15
C TYR A 137 19.47 2.30 -13.78
N ASP A 138 19.82 2.02 -15.03
CA ASP A 138 19.25 0.90 -15.78
C ASP A 138 20.25 -0.24 -15.96
N GLN A 139 19.78 -1.46 -15.79
CA GLN A 139 20.49 -2.67 -16.17
C GLN A 139 19.63 -3.51 -17.10
N THR A 140 20.08 -3.65 -18.35
CA THR A 140 19.46 -4.52 -19.34
C THR A 140 20.13 -5.89 -19.33
N PHE A 141 19.33 -6.94 -19.35
CA PHE A 141 19.76 -8.34 -19.42
C PHE A 141 18.81 -9.15 -20.31
N PRO A 142 19.31 -10.23 -20.94
CA PRO A 142 18.45 -11.12 -21.71
C PRO A 142 17.46 -11.83 -20.78
N CYS A 143 16.18 -11.78 -21.10
CA CYS A 143 15.10 -12.30 -20.25
C CYS A 143 14.01 -13.08 -20.99
N GLY A 144 14.10 -13.18 -22.33
CA GLY A 144 13.11 -13.88 -23.14
C GLY A 144 13.71 -14.50 -24.39
N GLY A 145 13.35 -15.76 -24.66
CA GLY A 145 13.91 -16.62 -25.70
C GLY A 145 13.49 -18.08 -25.51
N LEU A 146 12.18 -18.32 -25.38
CA LEU A 146 11.56 -19.62 -25.62
C LEU A 146 10.63 -19.52 -26.83
#